data_AF-A0A8C6VK04-F1
#
_entry.id   AF-A0A8C6VK04-F1
#
_cell.length_a   1.000
_cell.length_b   1.000
_cell.length_c   1.000
_cell.angle_alpha   90.00
_cell.angle_beta   90.00
_cell.angle_gamma   90.00
#
_symmetry.space_group_name_H-M   'P 1'
#
loop_
_entity.id
_entity.type
_entity.pdbx_description
1 polymer ?
#
loop_
_entity_poly.entity_id
_entity_poly.type
_entity_poly.pdbx_seq_one_letter_code
_entity_poly.pdbx_strand_id
1 'polypeptide(L)'
;MGSIVLSPLMQAFVSVHKEGEQIFSAEEFCDVLEMRALAELLGPYGMKFLSDNLMWHVTSQMVELKKLVTENMDILVQIRSNYCHPEQMATLMPRLSGIDNVLKRMTIIGEILWFRSMAQEGLQEVFSNHCPFLMGPIQYLKEFVNPEMDIKVTLSIFELATAAGLPCDIDPALVSAFSNLKKDSSSPEEDYKTACLLLVFVAVSLPLLISDPSSIYLTEIDGYRNNIHCLAKAIIQVSAALFTIYNKNIESHLKEFLVLASASISQGGQEVDRMKAKNWESISLLLYLLVEESSFLTLDMLESCLYVLLRNAYREISRNSFMSRLPAH
;
A
#
# COMPACT_ATOMS: atom_id res chain seq x y z
N MET A 1 -13.47 3.66 -14.28
CA MET A 1 -12.04 3.36 -14.45
C MET A 1 -11.30 4.69 -14.58
N GLY A 2 -10.28 4.93 -13.75
CA GLY A 2 -9.52 6.19 -13.74
C GLY A 2 -8.85 6.50 -15.08
N SER A 3 -8.56 7.77 -15.33
CA SER A 3 -7.82 8.23 -16.52
C SER A 3 -6.31 8.31 -16.30
N ILE A 4 -5.84 7.99 -15.09
CA ILE A 4 -4.44 8.08 -14.69
C ILE A 4 -4.08 6.83 -13.88
N VAL A 5 -2.94 6.22 -14.19
CA VAL A 5 -2.46 4.97 -13.59
C VAL A 5 -1.02 5.15 -13.14
N LEU A 6 -0.64 4.59 -11.99
CA LEU A 6 0.76 4.55 -11.58
C LEU A 6 1.49 3.52 -12.44
N SER A 7 2.64 3.92 -12.98
CA SER A 7 3.56 3.03 -13.69
C SER A 7 4.88 2.98 -12.93
N PRO A 8 5.10 1.99 -12.05
CA PRO A 8 6.40 1.81 -11.39
C PRO A 8 7.55 1.71 -12.39
N LEU A 9 7.32 1.11 -13.57
CA LEU A 9 8.32 1.02 -14.63
C LEU A 9 8.80 2.40 -15.11
N MET A 10 7.88 3.35 -15.25
CA MET A 10 8.17 4.71 -15.70
C MET A 10 8.47 5.66 -14.54
N GLN A 11 8.34 5.21 -13.29
CA GLN A 11 8.45 6.02 -12.08
C GLN A 11 7.59 7.30 -12.16
N ALA A 12 6.35 7.16 -12.65
CA ALA A 12 5.44 8.27 -12.87
C ALA A 12 3.97 7.79 -12.83
N PHE A 13 3.04 8.73 -12.62
CA PHE A 13 1.65 8.51 -13.02
C PHE A 13 1.49 8.83 -14.50
N VAL A 14 0.85 7.92 -15.24
CA VAL A 14 0.68 8.01 -16.69
C VAL A 14 -0.80 8.15 -17.06
N SER A 15 -1.07 8.97 -18.06
CA SER A 15 -2.41 9.14 -18.61
C SER A 15 -2.85 7.92 -19.42
N VAL A 16 -4.02 7.36 -19.11
CA VAL A 16 -4.67 6.35 -19.94
C VAL A 16 -5.60 7.09 -20.91
N HIS A 17 -5.11 7.34 -22.11
CA HIS A 17 -5.86 8.06 -23.14
C HIS A 17 -7.22 7.39 -23.41
N LYS A 18 -8.28 8.13 -23.11
CA LYS A 18 -9.63 7.86 -23.61
C LYS A 18 -9.96 8.93 -24.63
N GLU A 19 -10.60 8.54 -25.73
CA GLU A 19 -11.00 9.47 -26.78
C GLU A 19 -11.82 10.63 -26.19
N GLY A 20 -11.29 11.86 -26.30
CA GLY A 20 -12.03 13.09 -26.04
C GLY A 20 -11.96 13.73 -24.65
N GLU A 21 -11.20 13.18 -23.67
CA GLU A 21 -11.34 13.61 -22.27
C GLU A 21 -10.10 14.22 -21.57
N GLN A 22 -8.87 14.11 -22.10
CA GLN A 22 -7.69 14.57 -21.37
C GLN A 22 -7.00 15.80 -22.00
N ILE A 23 -6.92 16.88 -21.22
CA ILE A 23 -6.32 18.17 -21.60
C ILE A 23 -4.79 18.16 -21.37
N PHE A 24 -4.28 17.26 -20.52
CA PHE A 24 -2.86 17.13 -20.18
C PHE A 24 -2.42 15.67 -19.96
N SER A 25 -1.13 15.40 -20.13
CA SER A 25 -0.49 14.11 -19.86
C SER A 25 0.03 14.10 -18.42
N ALA A 26 -0.37 13.14 -17.58
CA ALA A 26 0.02 13.11 -16.17
C ALA A 26 1.54 12.99 -16.01
N GLU A 27 2.18 12.21 -16.89
CA GLU A 27 3.62 11.96 -16.92
C GLU A 27 4.45 13.23 -17.10
N GLU A 28 3.92 14.26 -17.77
CA GLU A 28 4.58 15.57 -17.94
C GLU A 28 4.60 16.43 -16.66
N PHE A 29 3.99 15.95 -15.57
CA PHE A 29 3.92 16.68 -14.29
C PHE A 29 4.39 15.86 -13.09
N CYS A 30 4.64 14.57 -13.27
CA CYS A 30 4.94 13.69 -12.15
C CYS A 30 5.95 12.59 -12.41
N ASP A 31 6.72 12.70 -13.50
CA ASP A 31 7.93 11.91 -13.64
C ASP A 31 9.00 12.35 -12.65
N VAL A 32 10.11 11.61 -12.68
CA VAL A 32 11.26 11.83 -11.80
C VAL A 32 11.87 13.23 -11.97
N LEU A 33 11.89 13.78 -13.19
CA LEU A 33 12.47 15.10 -13.46
C LEU A 33 11.58 16.22 -12.92
N GLU A 34 10.27 16.11 -13.12
CA GLU A 34 9.29 17.06 -12.62
C GLU A 34 9.22 17.05 -11.09
N MET A 35 9.33 15.88 -10.45
CA MET A 35 9.40 15.79 -8.98
C MET A 35 10.66 16.47 -8.43
N ARG A 36 11.81 16.36 -9.11
CA ARG A 36 13.04 17.10 -8.74
C ARG A 36 12.88 18.60 -8.98
N ALA A 37 12.34 19.01 -10.12
CA ALA A 37 12.10 20.42 -10.43
C ALA A 37 11.15 21.07 -9.42
N LEU A 38 10.09 20.36 -9.02
CA LEU A 38 9.19 20.78 -7.96
C LEU A 38 9.92 20.92 -6.61
N ALA A 39 10.78 19.96 -6.26
CA ALA A 39 11.57 20.00 -5.03
C ALA A 39 12.60 21.14 -5.02
N GLU A 40 13.23 21.46 -6.16
CA GLU A 40 14.12 22.62 -6.32
C GLU A 40 13.39 23.94 -6.02
N LEU A 41 12.15 24.08 -6.51
CA LEU A 41 11.35 25.29 -6.34
C LEU A 41 10.80 25.44 -4.93
N LEU A 42 10.29 24.35 -4.36
CA LEU A 42 9.59 24.35 -3.07
C LEU A 42 10.55 24.20 -1.87
N GLY A 43 11.65 23.49 -2.06
CA GLY A 43 12.56 23.08 -1.00
C GLY A 43 11.89 22.22 0.09
N PRO A 44 12.61 21.87 1.16
CA PRO A 44 12.09 21.03 2.25
C PRO A 44 10.79 21.55 2.88
N TYR A 45 10.64 22.87 3.04
CA TYR A 45 9.45 23.46 3.65
C TYR A 45 8.21 23.33 2.76
N GLY A 46 8.31 23.64 1.47
CA GLY A 46 7.18 23.52 0.54
C GLY A 46 6.83 22.04 0.28
N MET A 47 7.83 21.16 0.21
CA MET A 47 7.60 19.72 0.09
C MET A 47 6.94 19.13 1.35
N LYS A 48 7.30 19.60 2.55
CA LYS A 48 6.59 19.25 3.80
C LYS A 48 5.13 19.71 3.74
N PHE A 49 4.87 20.95 3.32
CA PHE A 49 3.51 21.46 3.16
C PHE A 49 2.69 20.63 2.15
N LEU A 50 3.26 20.29 0.99
CA LEU A 50 2.61 19.40 0.01
C LEU A 50 2.26 18.06 0.68
N SER A 51 3.22 17.47 1.39
CA SER A 51 3.05 16.24 2.14
C SER A 51 1.91 16.28 3.15
N ASP A 52 1.80 17.36 3.93
CA ASP A 52 0.73 17.53 4.93
C ASP A 52 -0.65 17.61 4.27
N ASN A 53 -0.76 18.26 3.10
CA ASN A 53 -2.00 18.28 2.32
C ASN A 53 -2.38 16.88 1.80
N LEU A 54 -1.40 16.09 1.34
CA LEU A 54 -1.64 14.70 0.93
C LEU A 54 -2.13 13.85 2.13
N MET A 55 -1.53 14.02 3.32
CA MET A 55 -1.96 13.33 4.54
C MET A 55 -3.39 13.69 4.95
N TRP A 56 -3.86 14.90 4.68
CA TRP A 56 -5.26 15.29 4.91
C TRP A 56 -6.23 14.42 4.08
N HIS A 57 -5.93 14.19 2.80
CA HIS A 57 -6.74 13.34 1.94
C HIS A 57 -6.70 11.86 2.39
N VAL A 58 -5.54 11.35 2.80
CA VAL A 58 -5.42 10.00 3.39
C VAL A 58 -6.27 9.88 4.65
N THR A 59 -6.22 10.89 5.52
CA THR A 59 -7.02 10.96 6.75
C THR A 59 -8.52 10.93 6.45
N SER A 60 -8.97 11.65 5.41
CA SER A 60 -10.36 11.62 4.96
C SER A 60 -10.80 10.21 4.52
N GLN A 61 -9.96 9.49 3.77
CA GLN A 61 -10.25 8.09 3.40
C GLN A 61 -10.29 7.18 4.63
N MET A 62 -9.37 7.37 5.58
CA MET A 62 -9.31 6.58 6.81
C MET A 62 -10.57 6.73 7.68
N VAL A 63 -11.14 7.94 7.78
CA VAL A 63 -12.41 8.19 8.49
C VAL A 63 -13.54 7.35 7.90
N GLU A 64 -13.63 7.29 6.58
CA GLU A 64 -14.68 6.52 5.90
C GLU A 64 -14.44 5.00 6.01
N LEU A 65 -13.18 4.55 5.97
CA LEU A 65 -12.82 3.16 6.23
C LEU A 65 -13.21 2.74 7.65
N LYS A 66 -12.99 3.59 8.66
CA LYS A 66 -13.42 3.31 10.04
C LYS A 66 -14.94 3.11 10.12
N LYS A 67 -15.74 3.92 9.42
CA LYS A 67 -17.21 3.75 9.38
C LYS A 67 -17.59 2.37 8.82
N LEU A 68 -16.99 1.98 7.70
CA LEU A 68 -17.23 0.66 7.08
C LEU A 68 -16.87 -0.49 8.03
N VAL A 69 -15.77 -0.37 8.77
CA VAL A 69 -15.38 -1.37 9.79
C VAL A 69 -16.40 -1.43 10.92
N THR A 70 -16.84 -0.28 11.44
CA THR A 70 -17.83 -0.21 12.52
C THR A 70 -19.17 -0.81 12.09
N GLU A 71 -19.63 -0.54 10.86
CA GLU A 71 -20.85 -1.11 10.28
C GLU A 71 -20.80 -2.64 10.16
N ASN A 72 -19.60 -3.20 9.97
CA ASN A 72 -19.39 -4.64 9.78
C ASN A 72 -18.74 -5.33 11.00
N MET A 73 -18.67 -4.65 12.15
CA MET A 73 -17.81 -5.06 13.28
C MET A 73 -18.07 -6.50 13.74
N ASP A 74 -19.33 -6.87 13.98
CA ASP A 74 -19.68 -8.19 14.51
C ASP A 74 -19.36 -9.32 13.53
N ILE A 75 -19.50 -9.06 12.23
CA ILE A 75 -19.17 -10.01 11.17
C ILE A 75 -17.66 -10.16 11.09
N LEU A 76 -16.91 -9.04 11.06
CA LEU A 76 -15.44 -9.06 10.98
C LEU A 76 -14.80 -9.77 12.19
N VAL A 77 -15.38 -9.64 13.39
CA VAL A 77 -14.93 -10.41 14.58
C VAL A 77 -15.11 -11.90 14.38
N GLN A 78 -16.25 -12.33 13.81
CA GLN A 78 -16.52 -13.73 13.50
C GLN A 78 -15.58 -14.26 12.41
N ILE A 79 -15.32 -13.46 11.37
CA ILE A 79 -14.38 -13.79 10.29
C ILE A 79 -12.98 -14.00 10.86
N ARG A 80 -12.48 -13.05 11.66
CA ARG A 80 -11.15 -13.13 12.30
C ARG A 80 -11.01 -14.37 13.18
N SER A 81 -12.08 -14.82 13.82
CA SER A 81 -12.05 -16.01 14.69
C SER A 81 -12.17 -17.33 13.94
N ASN A 82 -12.70 -17.31 12.71
CA ASN A 82 -13.09 -18.51 11.96
C ASN A 82 -12.47 -18.61 10.56
N TYR A 83 -11.44 -17.82 10.24
CA TYR A 83 -10.83 -17.81 8.91
C TYR A 83 -10.27 -19.17 8.44
N CYS A 84 -9.95 -20.07 9.37
CA CYS A 84 -9.53 -21.44 9.07
C CYS A 84 -10.70 -22.40 8.73
N HIS A 85 -11.97 -21.96 8.80
CA HIS A 85 -13.15 -22.79 8.59
C HIS A 85 -13.92 -22.35 7.32
N PRO A 86 -13.65 -22.96 6.14
CA PRO A 86 -14.23 -22.53 4.86
C PRO A 86 -15.76 -22.47 4.83
N GLU A 87 -16.43 -23.44 5.48
CA GLU A 87 -17.89 -23.51 5.53
C GLU A 87 -18.49 -22.29 6.24
N GLN A 88 -17.93 -21.92 7.40
CA GLN A 88 -18.37 -20.73 8.12
C GLN A 88 -18.06 -19.47 7.33
N MET A 89 -16.91 -19.43 6.68
CA MET A 89 -16.51 -18.29 5.85
C MET A 89 -17.45 -18.06 4.68
N ALA A 90 -17.90 -19.11 4.00
CA ALA A 90 -18.89 -19.04 2.93
C ALA A 90 -20.23 -18.43 3.38
N THR A 91 -20.59 -18.57 4.67
CA THR A 91 -21.81 -17.95 5.22
C THR A 91 -21.62 -16.50 5.68
N LEU A 92 -20.41 -16.13 6.09
CA LEU A 92 -20.10 -14.80 6.63
C LEU A 92 -19.78 -13.79 5.52
N MET A 93 -19.07 -14.20 4.48
CA MET A 93 -18.63 -13.32 3.39
C MET A 93 -19.79 -12.56 2.71
N PRO A 94 -20.93 -13.19 2.35
CA PRO A 94 -22.05 -12.49 1.71
C PRO A 94 -22.75 -11.47 2.60
N ARG A 95 -22.49 -11.49 3.92
CA ARG A 95 -23.11 -10.58 4.90
C ARG A 95 -22.34 -9.27 5.04
N LEU A 96 -21.11 -9.18 4.54
CA LEU A 96 -20.32 -7.95 4.55
C LEU A 96 -20.91 -6.94 3.56
N SER A 97 -21.01 -5.68 3.99
CA SER A 97 -21.45 -4.56 3.16
C SER A 97 -20.28 -3.66 2.77
N GLY A 98 -20.30 -3.08 1.57
CA GLY A 98 -19.32 -2.06 1.18
C GLY A 98 -17.90 -2.58 0.90
N ILE A 99 -17.73 -3.88 0.61
CA ILE A 99 -16.45 -4.52 0.32
C ILE A 99 -15.69 -3.79 -0.83
N ASP A 100 -16.39 -3.46 -1.92
CA ASP A 100 -15.81 -2.69 -3.04
C ASP A 100 -15.31 -1.30 -2.60
N ASN A 101 -15.99 -0.68 -1.64
CA ASN A 101 -15.62 0.64 -1.13
C ASN A 101 -14.36 0.56 -0.27
N VAL A 102 -14.17 -0.52 0.49
CA VAL A 102 -12.93 -0.76 1.26
C VAL A 102 -11.73 -0.79 0.31
N LEU A 103 -11.80 -1.58 -0.75
CA LEU A 103 -10.72 -1.68 -1.74
C LEU A 103 -10.49 -0.36 -2.46
N LYS A 104 -11.54 0.30 -2.97
CA LYS A 104 -11.42 1.59 -3.66
C LYS A 104 -10.74 2.65 -2.78
N ARG A 105 -11.13 2.75 -1.52
CA ARG A 105 -10.56 3.74 -0.58
C ARG A 105 -9.11 3.42 -0.23
N MET A 106 -8.79 2.15 -0.01
CA MET A 106 -7.40 1.73 0.20
C MET A 106 -6.53 1.95 -1.04
N THR A 107 -7.06 1.74 -2.24
CA THR A 107 -6.35 2.06 -3.50
C THR A 107 -6.07 3.56 -3.60
N ILE A 108 -7.05 4.42 -3.30
CA ILE A 108 -6.86 5.89 -3.27
C ILE A 108 -5.78 6.28 -2.26
N ILE A 109 -5.79 5.69 -1.05
CA ILE A 109 -4.72 5.92 -0.07
C ILE A 109 -3.36 5.53 -0.66
N GLY A 110 -3.29 4.37 -1.30
CA GLY A 110 -2.08 3.89 -1.95
C GLY A 110 -1.56 4.84 -3.05
N GLU A 111 -2.44 5.32 -3.93
CA GLU A 111 -2.10 6.28 -4.98
C GLU A 111 -1.49 7.56 -4.38
N ILE A 112 -2.11 8.11 -3.32
CA ILE A 112 -1.61 9.30 -2.63
C ILE A 112 -0.23 9.05 -2.00
N LEU A 113 -0.03 7.89 -1.35
CA LEU A 113 1.24 7.55 -0.72
C LEU A 113 2.35 7.27 -1.74
N TRP A 114 2.01 6.73 -2.91
CA TRP A 114 2.94 6.58 -4.02
C TRP A 114 3.36 7.93 -4.58
N PHE A 115 2.41 8.83 -4.83
CA PHE A 115 2.73 10.20 -5.24
C PHE A 115 3.64 10.91 -4.23
N ARG A 116 3.32 10.79 -2.93
CA ARG A 116 4.19 11.30 -1.86
C ARG A 116 5.59 10.68 -1.90
N SER A 117 5.71 9.39 -2.14
CA SER A 117 7.03 8.71 -2.20
C SER A 117 7.88 9.27 -3.34
N MET A 118 7.32 9.42 -4.54
CA MET A 118 8.03 10.02 -5.68
C MET A 118 8.44 11.48 -5.41
N ALA A 119 7.57 12.25 -4.75
CA ALA A 119 7.90 13.61 -4.33
C ALA A 119 9.06 13.65 -3.31
N GLN A 120 9.08 12.71 -2.36
CA GLN A 120 10.17 12.59 -1.37
C GLN A 120 11.48 12.13 -2.01
N GLU A 121 11.44 11.21 -2.99
CA GLU A 121 12.62 10.80 -3.78
C GLU A 121 13.20 11.99 -4.55
N GLY A 122 12.35 12.81 -5.19
CA GLY A 122 12.77 14.06 -5.82
C GLY A 122 13.45 15.01 -4.84
N LEU A 123 12.88 15.19 -3.65
CA LEU A 123 13.47 16.00 -2.58
C LEU A 123 14.81 15.44 -2.10
N GLN A 124 14.92 14.12 -1.92
CA GLN A 124 16.14 13.48 -1.45
C GLN A 124 17.30 13.75 -2.40
N GLU A 125 17.07 13.67 -3.71
CA GLU A 125 18.12 13.92 -4.69
C GLU A 125 18.57 15.38 -4.70
N VAL A 126 17.61 16.30 -4.74
CA VAL A 126 17.88 17.75 -4.66
C VAL A 126 18.66 18.07 -3.39
N PHE A 127 18.20 17.59 -2.24
CA PHE A 127 18.83 17.88 -0.95
C PHE A 127 20.21 17.22 -0.80
N SER A 128 20.43 16.06 -1.43
CA SER A 128 21.75 15.42 -1.50
C SER A 128 22.76 16.22 -2.32
N ASN A 129 22.29 16.88 -3.39
CA ASN A 129 23.13 17.71 -4.24
C ASN A 129 23.44 19.08 -3.60
N HIS A 130 22.44 19.72 -2.99
CA HIS A 130 22.61 21.06 -2.39
C HIS A 130 23.22 21.03 -0.99
N CYS A 131 22.90 20.01 -0.19
CA CYS A 131 23.24 19.92 1.23
C CYS A 131 23.94 18.59 1.62
N PRO A 132 24.98 18.14 0.91
CA PRO A 132 25.60 16.82 1.14
C PRO A 132 26.15 16.64 2.57
N PHE A 133 26.67 17.71 3.18
CA PHE A 133 27.20 17.68 4.54
C PHE A 133 26.12 17.55 5.63
N LEU A 134 24.86 17.84 5.31
CA LEU A 134 23.73 17.59 6.21
C LEU A 134 23.14 16.19 5.99
N MET A 135 23.13 15.70 4.75
CA MET A 135 22.56 14.40 4.43
C MET A 135 23.26 13.23 5.12
N GLY A 136 24.60 13.20 5.11
CA GLY A 136 25.36 12.13 5.75
C GLY A 136 25.00 11.93 7.23
N PRO A 137 25.07 12.98 8.07
CA PRO A 137 24.65 12.90 9.48
C PRO A 137 23.18 12.52 9.68
N ILE A 138 22.26 13.00 8.85
CA ILE A 138 20.83 12.66 8.97
C ILE A 138 20.61 11.18 8.66
N GLN A 139 21.22 10.66 7.58
CA GLN A 139 21.15 9.25 7.23
C GLN A 139 21.75 8.38 8.33
N TYR A 140 22.92 8.75 8.85
CA TYR A 140 23.55 8.05 9.97
C TYR A 140 22.63 8.02 11.20
N LEU A 141 22.03 9.15 11.57
CA LEU A 141 21.11 9.19 12.72
C LEU A 141 19.90 8.27 12.52
N LYS A 142 19.37 8.18 11.29
CA LYS A 142 18.30 7.24 10.95
C LYS A 142 18.76 5.79 11.09
N GLU A 143 19.96 5.44 10.62
CA GLU A 143 20.52 4.08 10.72
C GLU A 143 20.80 3.65 12.17
N PHE A 144 20.95 4.60 13.10
CA PHE A 144 21.10 4.32 14.54
C PHE A 144 19.81 3.87 15.22
N VAL A 145 18.67 3.97 14.53
CA VAL A 145 17.38 3.60 15.08
C VAL A 145 17.34 2.10 15.33
N ASN A 146 17.06 1.71 16.58
CA ASN A 146 16.89 0.32 16.97
C ASN A 146 15.53 0.11 17.66
N PRO A 147 15.01 -1.14 17.69
CA PRO A 147 13.69 -1.44 18.24
C PRO A 147 13.50 -1.14 19.74
N GLU A 148 14.58 -0.98 20.50
CA GLU A 148 14.53 -0.70 21.95
C GLU A 148 14.40 0.79 22.26
N MET A 149 14.62 1.68 21.29
CA MET A 149 14.51 3.11 21.49
C MET A 149 13.06 3.55 21.75
N ASP A 150 12.91 4.61 22.55
CA ASP A 150 11.62 5.22 22.79
C ASP A 150 10.97 5.65 21.46
N ILE A 151 9.70 5.28 21.28
CA ILE A 151 8.98 5.50 20.03
C ILE A 151 8.87 6.98 19.66
N LYS A 152 8.80 7.90 20.63
CA LYS A 152 8.75 9.33 20.33
C LYS A 152 10.09 9.81 19.80
N VAL A 153 11.20 9.33 20.37
CA VAL A 153 12.55 9.62 19.86
C VAL A 153 12.72 9.09 18.43
N THR A 154 12.30 7.84 18.18
CA THR A 154 12.31 7.25 16.84
C THR A 154 11.51 8.10 15.84
N LEU A 155 10.29 8.52 16.20
CA LEU A 155 9.47 9.36 15.33
C LEU A 155 10.07 10.75 15.09
N SER A 156 10.76 11.34 16.05
CA SER A 156 11.48 12.61 15.85
C SER A 156 12.67 12.47 14.89
N ILE A 157 13.40 11.35 14.96
CA ILE A 157 14.48 11.05 14.01
C ILE A 157 13.90 10.85 12.60
N PHE A 158 12.81 10.09 12.49
CA PHE A 158 12.12 9.89 11.21
C PHE A 158 11.51 11.19 10.67
N GLU A 159 11.03 12.09 11.52
CA GLU A 159 10.54 13.41 11.06
C GLU A 159 11.68 14.21 10.43
N LEU A 160 12.87 14.21 11.03
CA LEU A 160 14.05 14.83 10.44
C LEU A 160 14.45 14.16 9.12
N ALA A 161 14.48 12.81 9.09
CA ALA A 161 14.87 12.05 7.90
C ALA A 161 13.91 12.29 6.72
N THR A 162 12.60 12.21 6.96
CA THR A 162 11.58 12.48 5.94
C THR A 162 11.54 13.93 5.50
N ALA A 163 11.88 14.90 6.36
CA ALA A 163 12.07 16.29 5.95
C ALA A 163 13.25 16.49 4.99
N ALA A 164 14.18 15.54 4.95
CA ALA A 164 15.31 15.50 4.02
C ALA A 164 15.08 14.56 2.82
N GLY A 165 13.85 14.06 2.63
CA GLY A 165 13.51 13.14 1.54
C GLY A 165 13.80 11.65 1.82
N LEU A 166 14.40 11.30 2.96
CA LEU A 166 14.77 9.91 3.23
C LEU A 166 13.54 9.05 3.53
N PRO A 167 13.41 7.86 2.92
CA PRO A 167 12.32 6.94 3.23
C PRO A 167 12.47 6.39 4.65
N CYS A 168 11.36 6.17 5.34
CA CYS A 168 11.31 5.59 6.69
C CYS A 168 10.27 4.47 6.74
N ASP A 169 10.56 3.41 7.50
CA ASP A 169 9.65 2.26 7.67
C ASP A 169 8.32 2.64 8.33
N ILE A 170 8.35 3.69 9.15
CA ILE A 170 7.18 4.29 9.79
C ILE A 170 7.14 5.76 9.36
N ASP A 171 6.09 6.16 8.64
CA ASP A 171 5.91 7.55 8.23
C ASP A 171 5.41 8.41 9.42
N PRO A 172 6.21 9.35 9.94
CA PRO A 172 5.84 10.18 11.08
C PRO A 172 4.69 11.14 10.77
N ALA A 173 4.55 11.61 9.53
CA ALA A 173 3.45 12.49 9.14
C ALA A 173 2.13 11.71 9.12
N LEU A 174 2.15 10.46 8.66
CA LEU A 174 0.98 9.58 8.70
C LEU A 174 0.59 9.22 10.13
N VAL A 175 1.59 8.91 10.99
CA VAL A 175 1.37 8.68 12.43
C VAL A 175 0.74 9.90 13.09
N SER A 176 1.24 11.11 12.80
CA SER A 176 0.70 12.36 13.32
C SER A 176 -0.75 12.60 12.84
N ALA A 177 -1.00 12.41 11.55
CA ALA A 177 -2.31 12.59 10.93
C ALA A 177 -3.36 11.64 11.54
N PHE A 178 -3.04 10.37 11.70
CA PHE A 178 -3.95 9.38 12.31
C PHE A 178 -4.08 9.53 13.83
N SER A 179 -3.05 10.02 14.53
CA SER A 179 -3.15 10.32 15.96
C SER A 179 -4.17 11.41 16.24
N ASN A 180 -4.32 12.37 15.33
CA ASN A 180 -5.34 13.43 15.46
C ASN A 180 -6.77 12.90 15.30
N LEU A 181 -6.98 11.75 14.64
CA LEU A 181 -8.28 11.09 14.55
C LEU A 181 -8.73 10.41 15.86
N LYS A 182 -7.81 10.14 16.80
CA LYS A 182 -8.14 9.52 18.10
C LYS A 182 -8.88 10.44 19.08
N LYS A 183 -9.08 11.72 18.73
CA LYS A 183 -9.64 12.70 19.66
C LYS A 183 -11.16 12.57 19.84
N ASP A 184 -11.81 11.69 19.08
CA ASP A 184 -13.20 11.33 19.28
C ASP A 184 -13.35 10.31 20.43
N SER A 185 -14.50 10.34 21.11
CA SER A 185 -14.78 9.76 22.43
C SER A 185 -14.74 8.22 22.57
N SER A 186 -14.04 7.49 21.70
CA SER A 186 -13.88 6.02 21.77
C SER A 186 -12.78 5.61 22.75
N SER A 187 -12.91 4.41 23.32
CA SER A 187 -11.85 3.86 24.18
C SER A 187 -10.63 3.44 23.33
N PRO A 188 -9.39 3.50 23.89
CA PRO A 188 -8.19 3.07 23.16
C PRO A 188 -8.23 1.61 22.68
N GLU A 189 -8.98 0.76 23.38
CA GLU A 189 -9.16 -0.65 23.04
C GLU A 189 -10.11 -0.85 21.85
N GLU A 190 -11.20 -0.08 21.77
CA GLU A 190 -12.12 -0.09 20.62
C GLU A 190 -11.44 0.44 19.35
N ASP A 191 -10.63 1.48 19.49
CA ASP A 191 -9.85 2.03 18.38
C ASP A 191 -8.83 1.01 17.85
N TYR A 192 -8.12 0.33 18.74
CA TYR A 192 -7.20 -0.75 18.38
C TYR A 192 -7.93 -1.93 17.72
N LYS A 193 -9.09 -2.31 18.25
CA LYS A 193 -9.95 -3.34 17.65
C LYS A 193 -10.35 -2.94 16.23
N THR A 194 -10.76 -1.69 16.02
CA THR A 194 -11.13 -1.15 14.70
C THR A 194 -9.95 -1.24 13.73
N ALA A 195 -8.73 -0.90 14.17
CA ALA A 195 -7.54 -1.04 13.33
C ALA A 195 -7.23 -2.50 12.94
N CYS A 196 -7.40 -3.45 13.87
CA CYS A 196 -7.26 -4.88 13.56
C CYS A 196 -8.31 -5.35 12.55
N LEU A 197 -9.57 -4.97 12.76
CA LEU A 197 -10.67 -5.38 11.89
C LEU A 197 -10.60 -4.72 10.51
N LEU A 198 -9.98 -3.55 10.37
CA LEU A 198 -9.67 -2.96 9.06
C LEU A 198 -8.79 -3.90 8.24
N LEU A 199 -7.72 -4.44 8.83
CA LEU A 199 -6.85 -5.41 8.13
C LEU A 199 -7.60 -6.67 7.74
N VAL A 200 -8.42 -7.20 8.64
CA VAL A 200 -9.29 -8.35 8.33
C VAL A 200 -10.19 -8.03 7.15
N PHE A 201 -10.82 -6.85 7.15
CA PHE A 201 -11.73 -6.44 6.09
C PHE A 201 -11.00 -6.32 4.75
N VAL A 202 -9.84 -5.65 4.70
CA VAL A 202 -9.05 -5.54 3.48
C VAL A 202 -8.65 -6.92 2.96
N ALA A 203 -8.14 -7.81 3.82
CA ALA A 203 -7.68 -9.14 3.44
C ALA A 203 -8.78 -9.97 2.78
N VAL A 204 -9.97 -10.02 3.40
CA VAL A 204 -11.09 -10.80 2.84
C VAL A 204 -11.78 -10.11 1.66
N SER A 205 -11.47 -8.84 1.40
CA SER A 205 -11.97 -8.11 0.23
C SER A 205 -11.18 -8.44 -1.04
N LEU A 206 -9.90 -8.78 -0.94
CA LEU A 206 -9.00 -9.01 -2.09
C LEU A 206 -9.54 -10.00 -3.14
N PRO A 207 -10.22 -11.11 -2.79
CA PRO A 207 -10.76 -12.04 -3.79
C PRO A 207 -11.77 -11.41 -4.76
N LEU A 208 -12.43 -10.30 -4.39
CA LEU A 208 -13.32 -9.60 -5.33
C LEU A 208 -12.56 -9.10 -6.58
N LEU A 209 -11.28 -8.78 -6.44
CA LEU A 209 -10.45 -8.30 -7.54
C LEU A 209 -10.26 -9.36 -8.63
N ILE A 210 -10.41 -10.65 -8.31
CA ILE A 210 -10.34 -11.75 -9.30
C ILE A 210 -11.43 -11.59 -10.36
N SER A 211 -12.58 -11.04 -10.00
CA SER A 211 -13.70 -10.84 -10.93
C SER A 211 -13.61 -9.51 -11.71
N ASP A 212 -12.69 -8.61 -11.38
CA ASP A 212 -12.52 -7.34 -12.08
C ASP A 212 -11.63 -7.52 -13.33
N PRO A 213 -12.13 -7.27 -14.55
CA PRO A 213 -11.33 -7.38 -15.78
C PRO A 213 -10.12 -6.44 -15.83
N SER A 214 -10.10 -5.40 -14.99
CA SER A 214 -9.02 -4.42 -14.90
C SER A 214 -7.87 -4.89 -14.01
N SER A 215 -8.07 -5.96 -13.24
CA SER A 215 -7.13 -6.53 -12.28
C SER A 215 -6.17 -7.54 -12.91
N ILE A 216 -5.71 -7.23 -14.12
CA ILE A 216 -4.69 -8.00 -14.83
C ILE A 216 -3.38 -7.23 -14.69
N TYR A 217 -2.35 -7.93 -14.25
CA TYR A 217 -1.01 -7.34 -14.16
C TYR A 217 -0.43 -7.13 -15.56
N LEU A 218 0.12 -5.95 -15.78
CA LEU A 218 0.66 -5.48 -17.05
C LEU A 218 2.14 -5.18 -16.88
N THR A 219 2.98 -5.91 -17.61
CA THR A 219 4.43 -5.70 -17.62
C THR A 219 4.83 -4.37 -18.25
N GLU A 220 4.00 -3.80 -19.12
CA GLU A 220 4.24 -2.51 -19.79
C GLU A 220 4.25 -1.32 -18.82
N ILE A 221 3.55 -1.45 -17.70
CA ILE A 221 3.50 -0.43 -16.64
C ILE A 221 4.04 -0.96 -15.31
N ASP A 222 4.47 -2.22 -15.25
CA ASP A 222 4.84 -2.91 -14.00
C ASP A 222 3.77 -2.78 -12.90
N GLY A 223 2.51 -2.98 -13.29
CA GLY A 223 1.36 -2.64 -12.44
C GLY A 223 0.01 -3.12 -12.98
N TYR A 224 -1.07 -2.47 -12.57
CA TYR A 224 -2.45 -2.84 -12.93
C TYR A 224 -3.23 -1.60 -13.38
N ARG A 225 -4.15 -1.77 -14.34
CA ARG A 225 -4.95 -0.64 -14.91
C ARG A 225 -5.86 0.05 -13.91
N ASN A 226 -6.20 -0.61 -12.81
CA ASN A 226 -7.04 -0.09 -11.73
C ASN A 226 -6.22 0.28 -10.48
N ASN A 227 -4.90 0.46 -10.61
CA ASN A 227 -3.99 0.89 -9.54
C ASN A 227 -3.95 -0.03 -8.30
N ILE A 228 -4.43 -1.27 -8.37
CA ILE A 228 -4.46 -2.13 -7.17
C ILE A 228 -3.07 -2.51 -6.63
N HIS A 229 -1.99 -2.37 -7.42
CA HIS A 229 -0.62 -2.48 -6.90
C HIS A 229 -0.32 -1.40 -5.84
N CYS A 230 -1.01 -0.26 -5.87
CA CYS A 230 -0.92 0.76 -4.83
C CYS A 230 -1.41 0.26 -3.46
N LEU A 231 -2.24 -0.80 -3.41
CA LEU A 231 -2.68 -1.41 -2.15
C LEU A 231 -1.50 -1.91 -1.32
N ALA A 232 -0.40 -2.36 -1.93
CA ALA A 232 0.81 -2.77 -1.22
C ALA A 232 1.29 -1.66 -0.27
N LYS A 233 1.59 -0.47 -0.81
CA LYS A 233 2.05 0.68 -0.03
C LYS A 233 1.00 1.16 0.97
N ALA A 234 -0.27 1.15 0.58
CA ALA A 234 -1.38 1.51 1.48
C ALA A 234 -1.44 0.59 2.71
N ILE A 235 -1.44 -0.73 2.51
CA ILE A 235 -1.57 -1.71 3.59
C ILE A 235 -0.37 -1.62 4.53
N ILE A 236 0.85 -1.54 4.00
CA ILE A 236 2.07 -1.46 4.81
C ILE A 236 2.10 -0.18 5.63
N GLN A 237 1.97 0.99 5.00
CA GLN A 237 2.13 2.27 5.71
C GLN A 237 0.97 2.57 6.66
N VAL A 238 -0.27 2.24 6.29
CA VAL A 238 -1.43 2.39 7.19
C VAL A 238 -1.27 1.48 8.40
N SER A 239 -0.84 0.24 8.23
CA SER A 239 -0.58 -0.68 9.35
C SER A 239 0.53 -0.16 10.25
N ALA A 240 1.66 0.24 9.66
CA ALA A 240 2.80 0.77 10.40
C ALA A 240 2.39 1.97 11.24
N ALA A 241 1.64 2.92 10.66
CA ALA A 241 1.15 4.08 11.38
C ALA A 241 0.18 3.72 12.51
N LEU A 242 -0.86 2.92 12.23
CA LEU A 242 -1.86 2.54 13.23
C LEU A 242 -1.24 1.75 14.38
N PHE A 243 -0.45 0.71 14.12
CA PHE A 243 0.08 -0.12 15.20
C PHE A 243 1.21 0.57 15.97
N THR A 244 1.91 1.54 15.37
CA THR A 244 2.77 2.48 16.11
C THR A 244 1.95 3.29 17.11
N ILE A 245 0.84 3.89 16.66
CA ILE A 245 -0.07 4.71 17.48
C ILE A 245 -0.70 3.91 18.65
N TYR A 246 -0.91 2.61 18.48
CA TYR A 246 -1.44 1.72 19.52
C TYR A 246 -0.36 1.01 20.35
N ASN A 247 0.92 1.28 20.07
CA ASN A 247 2.06 0.62 20.70
C ASN A 247 1.97 -0.92 20.60
N LYS A 248 1.78 -1.41 19.38
CA LYS A 248 1.64 -2.83 19.05
C LYS A 248 2.67 -3.24 17.99
N ASN A 249 3.03 -4.52 17.99
CA ASN A 249 4.01 -5.07 17.05
C ASN A 249 3.42 -5.09 15.62
N ILE A 250 4.00 -4.32 14.71
CA ILE A 250 3.54 -4.15 13.32
C ILE A 250 3.64 -5.47 12.55
N GLU A 251 4.78 -6.15 12.64
CA GLU A 251 5.06 -7.44 11.96
C GLU A 251 4.02 -8.50 12.29
N SER A 252 3.62 -8.64 13.56
CA SER A 252 2.62 -9.63 13.98
C SER A 252 1.26 -9.40 13.31
N HIS A 253 0.84 -8.15 13.15
CA HIS A 253 -0.44 -7.82 12.51
C HIS A 253 -0.38 -7.99 11.00
N LEU A 254 0.76 -7.62 10.38
CA LEU A 254 0.99 -7.83 8.95
C LEU A 254 1.12 -9.33 8.61
N LYS A 255 1.69 -10.16 9.49
CA LYS A 255 1.70 -11.63 9.36
C LYS A 255 0.29 -12.20 9.41
N GLU A 256 -0.53 -11.77 10.38
CA GLU A 256 -1.93 -12.18 10.46
C GLU A 256 -2.69 -11.79 9.18
N PHE A 257 -2.50 -10.56 8.71
CA PHE A 257 -3.05 -10.10 7.43
C PHE A 257 -2.61 -10.99 6.27
N LEU A 258 -1.32 -11.33 6.19
CA LEU A 258 -0.77 -12.12 5.10
C LEU A 258 -1.36 -13.53 5.07
N VAL A 259 -1.49 -14.18 6.23
CA VAL A 259 -2.11 -15.51 6.36
C VAL A 259 -3.58 -15.45 5.91
N LEU A 260 -4.32 -14.46 6.40
CA LEU A 260 -5.74 -14.30 6.07
C LEU A 260 -5.95 -14.00 4.58
N ALA A 261 -5.19 -13.05 4.02
CA ALA A 261 -5.26 -12.68 2.61
C ALA A 261 -4.90 -13.86 1.70
N SER A 262 -3.86 -14.61 2.06
CA SER A 262 -3.44 -15.82 1.34
C SER A 262 -4.52 -16.90 1.35
N ALA A 263 -5.16 -17.14 2.50
CA ALA A 263 -6.26 -18.08 2.63
C ALA A 263 -7.48 -17.64 1.80
N SER A 264 -7.84 -16.35 1.86
CA SER A 264 -8.96 -15.79 1.10
C SER A 264 -8.74 -15.88 -0.42
N ILE A 265 -7.54 -15.56 -0.91
CA ILE A 265 -7.22 -15.66 -2.36
C ILE A 265 -7.18 -17.13 -2.81
N SER A 266 -6.64 -18.03 -2.00
CA SER A 266 -6.54 -19.46 -2.34
C SER A 266 -7.92 -20.11 -2.52
N GLN A 267 -8.92 -19.71 -1.74
CA GLN A 267 -10.30 -20.19 -1.88
C GLN A 267 -10.94 -19.74 -3.21
N GLY A 268 -10.57 -18.56 -3.73
CA GLY A 268 -11.04 -18.05 -5.01
C GLY A 268 -10.43 -18.72 -6.25
N GLY A 269 -9.32 -19.46 -6.09
CA GLY A 269 -8.57 -20.07 -7.19
C GLY A 269 -9.09 -21.43 -7.69
N GLN A 270 -10.15 -21.97 -7.07
CA GLN A 270 -10.70 -23.29 -7.44
C GLN A 270 -11.72 -23.22 -8.60
N GLU A 271 -11.91 -22.05 -9.22
CA GLU A 271 -12.92 -21.86 -10.26
C GLU A 271 -12.43 -22.25 -11.67
N VAL A 272 -13.34 -22.83 -12.47
CA VAL A 272 -13.05 -23.44 -13.80
C VAL A 272 -12.90 -22.39 -14.93
N ASP A 273 -13.26 -21.13 -14.67
CA ASP A 273 -13.23 -20.06 -15.66
C ASP A 273 -11.79 -19.58 -15.96
N ARG A 274 -11.38 -19.67 -17.23
CA ARG A 274 -10.05 -19.24 -17.70
C ARG A 274 -9.75 -17.77 -17.44
N MET A 275 -10.75 -16.88 -17.53
CA MET A 275 -10.54 -15.45 -17.28
C MET A 275 -10.26 -15.19 -15.81
N LYS A 276 -11.03 -15.82 -14.93
CA LYS A 276 -10.83 -15.76 -13.48
C LYS A 276 -9.53 -16.42 -13.06
N ALA A 277 -9.09 -17.50 -13.72
CA ALA A 277 -7.80 -18.12 -13.48
C ALA A 277 -6.62 -17.14 -13.74
N LYS A 278 -6.64 -16.41 -14.86
CA LYS A 278 -5.62 -15.40 -15.18
C LYS A 278 -5.62 -14.22 -14.19
N ASN A 279 -6.81 -13.73 -13.84
CA ASN A 279 -6.95 -12.69 -12.84
C ASN A 279 -6.48 -13.18 -11.47
N TRP A 280 -6.75 -14.42 -11.11
CA TRP A 280 -6.29 -15.01 -9.85
C TRP A 280 -4.76 -15.12 -9.76
N GLU A 281 -4.09 -15.52 -10.84
CA GLU A 281 -2.62 -15.47 -10.93
C GLU A 281 -2.12 -14.02 -10.76
N SER A 282 -2.77 -13.07 -11.43
CA SER A 282 -2.47 -11.64 -11.31
C SER A 282 -2.68 -11.12 -9.89
N ILE A 283 -3.75 -11.51 -9.18
CA ILE A 283 -3.99 -11.09 -7.79
C ILE A 283 -3.03 -11.76 -6.81
N SER A 284 -2.56 -12.96 -7.09
CA SER A 284 -1.53 -13.61 -6.27
C SER A 284 -0.22 -12.82 -6.27
N LEU A 285 0.11 -12.14 -7.38
CA LEU A 285 1.26 -11.23 -7.45
C LEU A 285 1.12 -10.01 -6.54
N LEU A 286 -0.10 -9.57 -6.22
CA LEU A 286 -0.29 -8.44 -5.30
C LEU A 286 0.29 -8.74 -3.91
N LEU A 287 0.23 -9.99 -3.45
CA LEU A 287 0.83 -10.39 -2.18
C LEU A 287 2.36 -10.39 -2.24
N TYR A 288 2.95 -10.69 -3.39
CA TYR A 288 4.38 -10.52 -3.62
C TYR A 288 4.76 -9.04 -3.55
N LEU A 289 4.07 -8.17 -4.29
CA LEU A 289 4.30 -6.72 -4.27
C LEU A 289 4.17 -6.13 -2.85
N LEU A 290 3.22 -6.62 -2.06
CA LEU A 290 3.03 -6.22 -0.67
C LEU A 290 4.22 -6.60 0.22
N VAL A 291 4.82 -7.77 -0.01
CA VAL A 291 6.00 -8.23 0.75
C VAL A 291 7.25 -7.47 0.33
N GLU A 292 7.43 -7.21 -0.96
CA GLU A 292 8.54 -6.38 -1.47
C GLU A 292 8.47 -4.93 -0.96
N GLU A 293 7.27 -4.38 -0.82
CA GLU A 293 7.04 -3.03 -0.28
C GLU A 293 7.25 -2.95 1.25
N SER A 294 7.35 -4.08 1.95
CA SER A 294 7.39 -4.13 3.41
C SER A 294 8.77 -4.42 3.96
N SER A 295 9.24 -3.62 4.92
CA SER A 295 10.39 -3.97 5.75
C SER A 295 10.03 -4.89 6.93
N PHE A 296 8.75 -5.19 7.14
CA PHE A 296 8.25 -6.03 8.24
C PHE A 296 7.93 -7.47 7.81
N LEU A 297 7.79 -7.72 6.52
CA LEU A 297 7.47 -9.02 5.95
C LEU A 297 8.64 -9.53 5.12
N THR A 298 8.75 -10.85 5.01
CA THR A 298 9.82 -11.49 4.23
C THR A 298 9.21 -12.49 3.25
N LEU A 299 9.96 -12.80 2.19
CA LEU A 299 9.55 -13.81 1.22
C LEU A 299 9.37 -15.19 1.88
N ASP A 300 10.18 -15.53 2.88
CA ASP A 300 10.02 -16.79 3.65
C ASP A 300 8.65 -16.87 4.34
N MET A 301 8.16 -15.75 4.89
CA MET A 301 6.82 -15.70 5.50
C MET A 301 5.72 -15.89 4.47
N LEU A 302 5.88 -15.31 3.27
CA LEU A 302 4.95 -15.48 2.16
C LEU A 302 4.95 -16.92 1.63
N GLU A 303 6.12 -17.52 1.45
CA GLU A 303 6.27 -18.91 1.00
C GLU A 303 5.59 -19.89 1.97
N SER A 304 5.67 -19.63 3.28
CA SER A 304 4.97 -20.44 4.28
C SER A 304 3.44 -20.40 4.16
N CYS A 305 2.89 -19.34 3.54
CA CYS A 305 1.47 -19.18 3.30
C CYS A 305 1.01 -19.68 1.92
N LEU A 306 1.87 -19.63 0.90
CA LEU A 306 1.51 -19.81 -0.52
C LEU A 306 2.52 -20.63 -1.35
N TYR A 307 3.18 -21.62 -0.73
CA TYR A 307 4.30 -22.39 -1.29
C TYR A 307 4.10 -22.95 -2.72
N VAL A 308 2.86 -23.25 -3.13
CA VAL A 308 2.58 -23.88 -4.44
C VAL A 308 2.32 -22.86 -5.56
N LEU A 309 1.94 -21.62 -5.25
CA LEU A 309 1.37 -20.68 -6.23
C LEU A 309 2.37 -19.65 -6.77
N LEU A 310 3.24 -19.15 -5.90
CA LEU A 310 4.23 -18.14 -6.29
C LEU A 310 5.21 -18.66 -7.33
N ARG A 311 5.59 -19.95 -7.27
CA ARG A 311 6.48 -20.56 -8.26
C ARG A 311 5.92 -20.52 -9.69
N ASN A 312 4.61 -20.55 -9.87
CA ASN A 312 3.97 -20.48 -11.20
C ASN A 312 3.77 -19.03 -11.66
N ALA A 313 3.31 -18.14 -10.78
CA ALA A 313 3.18 -16.71 -11.08
C ALA A 313 4.54 -16.05 -11.39
N TYR A 314 5.59 -16.41 -10.63
CA TYR A 314 6.97 -15.95 -10.87
C TYR A 314 7.55 -16.51 -12.17
N ARG A 315 7.19 -17.74 -12.56
CA ARG A 315 7.55 -18.31 -13.87
C ARG A 315 6.90 -17.53 -15.01
N GLU A 316 5.69 -17.01 -14.86
CA GLU A 316 5.03 -16.24 -15.90
C GLU A 316 5.65 -14.84 -16.05
N ILE A 317 5.93 -14.15 -14.94
CA ILE A 317 6.69 -12.88 -14.95
C ILE A 317 8.09 -13.09 -15.56
N SER A 318 8.79 -14.14 -15.13
CA SER A 318 10.14 -14.45 -15.63
C SER A 318 10.14 -14.84 -17.11
N ARG A 319 9.10 -15.54 -17.58
CA ARG A 319 8.97 -15.96 -18.99
C ARG A 319 8.60 -14.79 -19.89
N ASN A 320 7.72 -13.90 -19.45
CA ASN A 320 7.31 -12.71 -20.21
C ASN A 320 8.41 -11.64 -20.24
N SER A 321 9.14 -11.43 -19.14
CA SER A 321 10.32 -10.56 -19.10
C SER A 321 11.49 -11.08 -19.95
N PHE A 322 11.55 -12.39 -20.21
CA PHE A 322 12.51 -12.99 -21.15
C PHE A 322 12.07 -12.79 -22.61
N MET A 323 10.76 -12.83 -22.91
CA MET A 323 10.24 -12.61 -24.26
C MET A 323 10.29 -11.14 -24.70
N SER A 324 10.18 -10.18 -23.79
CA SER A 324 10.34 -8.74 -24.10
C SER A 324 11.79 -8.30 -24.34
N ARG A 325 12.78 -9.14 -24.00
CA ARG A 325 14.22 -8.92 -24.26
C ARG A 325 14.71 -9.57 -25.55
N LEU A 326 13.86 -10.32 -26.26
CA LEU A 326 14.21 -10.84 -27.57
C LEU A 326 14.05 -9.72 -28.62
N PRO A 327 15.05 -9.46 -29.46
CA PRO A 327 14.90 -8.52 -30.57
C PRO A 327 13.73 -8.98 -31.44
N ALA A 328 12.80 -8.08 -31.74
CA ALA A 328 11.83 -8.32 -32.79
C ALA A 328 12.59 -8.54 -34.11
N HIS A 329 12.49 -9.75 -34.66
CA HIS A 329 13.08 -10.10 -35.94
C HIS A 329 12.28 -9.57 -37.11
#